data_AF-A0A8T0C3K0-F1
#
_entry.id   AF-A0A8T0C3K0-F1
#
_cell.length_a   1.000
_cell.length_b   1.000
_cell.length_c   1.000
_cell.angle_alpha   90.00
_cell.angle_beta   90.00
_cell.angle_gamma   90.00
#
_symmetry.space_group_name_H-M   'P 1'
#
loop_
_entity.id
_entity.type
_entity.pdbx_description
1 polymer ?
#
loop_
_entity_poly.entity_id
_entity_poly.type
_entity_poly.pdbx_seq_one_letter_code
_entity_poly.pdbx_strand_id
1 'polypeptide(L)' 'MRFFLCGLALFALSVVLIALGYVYQAWLQLPGLIILAIALGVAGYGYLGIFANRFSQVLSARDSAKATAKKAFEDLK' A
#
# COMPACT_ATOMS: atom_id res chain seq x y z
N MET A 1 -8.22 3.50 -0.68
CA MET A 1 -8.47 2.06 -0.85
C MET A 1 -8.53 1.60 -2.31
N ARG A 2 -9.23 2.32 -3.20
CA ARG A 2 -9.40 1.93 -4.62
C ARG A 2 -8.08 1.71 -5.39
N PHE A 3 -7.07 2.56 -5.20
CA PHE A 3 -5.78 2.42 -5.89
C PHE A 3 -4.95 1.19 -5.43
N PHE A 4 -5.00 0.85 -4.14
CA PHE A 4 -4.33 -0.35 -3.61
C PHE A 4 -4.96 -1.65 -4.11
N LEU A 5 -6.30 -1.72 -4.08
CA LEU A 5 -7.04 -2.88 -4.60
C LEU A 5 -6.82 -3.07 -6.12
N CYS A 6 -6.76 -1.97 -6.88
CA CYS A 6 -6.49 -2.00 -8.31
C CYS A 6 -5.06 -2.50 -8.60
N GLY A 7 -4.05 -2.01 -7.85
CA GLY A 7 -2.66 -2.47 -7.97
C GLY A 7 -2.48 -3.93 -7.56
N LEU A 8 -3.17 -4.39 -6.51
CA LEU A 8 -3.14 -5.79 -6.07
C LEU A 8 -3.81 -6.72 -7.09
N ALA A 9 -4.91 -6.30 -7.71
CA ALA A 9 -5.56 -7.06 -8.78
C ALA A 9 -4.66 -7.18 -10.02
N LEU A 10 -4.00 -6.09 -10.44
CA LEU A 10 -3.01 -6.09 -11.53
C LEU A 10 -1.79 -6.96 -11.22
N PHE A 11 -1.33 -6.98 -9.97
CA PHE A 11 -0.25 -7.86 -9.52
C PHE A 11 -0.66 -9.33 -9.59
N ALA A 12 -1.83 -9.68 -9.04
CA ALA A 12 -2.36 -11.03 -9.10
C ALA A 12 -2.53 -11.51 -10.56
N LEU A 13 -3.03 -10.64 -11.45
CA LEU A 13 -3.16 -10.93 -12.87
C LEU A 13 -1.80 -11.19 -13.55
N SER A 14 -0.77 -10.41 -13.18
CA SER A 14 0.59 -10.57 -13.70
C SER A 14 1.24 -11.88 -13.28
N VAL A 15 1.06 -12.28 -12.00
CA VAL A 15 1.56 -13.56 -11.48
C VAL A 15 0.92 -14.73 -12.21
N VAL A 16 -0.39 -14.67 -12.48
CA VAL A 16 -1.11 -15.69 -13.27
C VAL A 16 -0.55 -15.77 -14.69
N LEU A 17 -0.29 -14.62 -15.33
CA LEU A 17 0.26 -14.58 -16.69
C LEU A 17 1.69 -15.14 -16.77
N ILE A 18 2.53 -14.87 -15.77
CA ILE A 18 3.88 -15.43 -15.65
C ILE A 18 3.84 -16.94 -15.41
N ALA A 19 2.95 -17.40 -14.53
CA ALA A 19 2.78 -18.84 -14.26
C ALA A 19 2.31 -19.59 -15.53
N LEU A 20 1.40 -19.00 -16.31
CA LEU A 20 0.97 -19.53 -17.61
C LEU A 20 2.13 -19.54 -18.63
N GLY A 21 2.92 -18.47 -18.69
CA GLY A 21 4.12 -18.41 -19.54
C GLY A 21 5.16 -19.46 -19.17
N TYR A 22 5.33 -19.75 -17.87
CA TYR A 22 6.24 -20.79 -17.40
C TYR A 22 5.84 -22.20 -17.86
N VAL A 23 4.54 -22.49 -17.92
CA VAL A 23 4.03 -23.83 -18.30
C VAL A 23 3.98 -24.01 -19.82
N TYR A 24 3.63 -22.98 -20.59
CA TYR A 24 3.35 -23.13 -22.03
C TYR A 24 4.46 -22.61 -22.95
N GLN A 25 4.92 -21.37 -22.77
CA GLN A 25 5.96 -20.77 -23.62
C GLN A 25 6.76 -19.71 -22.88
N ALA A 26 8.06 -19.95 -22.73
CA ALA A 26 9.01 -19.06 -22.06
C ALA A 26 9.04 -17.63 -22.64
N TRP A 27 8.63 -17.44 -23.90
CA TRP A 27 8.53 -16.11 -24.50
C TRP A 27 7.45 -15.22 -23.87
N LEU A 28 6.39 -15.79 -23.30
CA LEU A 28 5.36 -15.04 -22.55
C LEU A 28 5.88 -14.51 -21.20
N GLN A 29 7.01 -15.03 -20.73
CA GLN A 29 7.59 -14.69 -19.43
C GLN A 29 8.20 -13.29 -19.43
N LEU A 30 8.76 -12.84 -20.56
CA LEU A 30 9.35 -11.51 -20.72
C LEU A 30 8.33 -10.36 -20.62
N PRO A 31 7.19 -10.37 -21.37
CA PRO A 31 6.15 -9.36 -21.19
C PRO A 31 5.48 -9.48 -19.81
N GLY A 32 5.34 -10.70 -19.28
CA GLY A 32 4.84 -10.92 -17.91
C GLY A 32 5.70 -10.21 -16.85
N LEU A 33 7.03 -10.27 -16.98
CA LEU A 33 7.97 -9.61 -16.07
C LEU A 33 7.90 -8.08 -16.14
N ILE A 34 7.73 -7.52 -17.35
CA ILE A 34 7.55 -6.07 -17.54
C ILE A 34 6.26 -5.60 -16.86
N ILE A 35 5.15 -6.31 -17.08
CA ILE A 35 3.87 -5.99 -16.46
C ILE A 35 3.97 -6.14 -14.93
N LEU A 36 4.68 -7.17 -14.43
CA LEU A 36 4.91 -7.37 -13.01
C LEU A 36 5.67 -6.20 -12.36
N ALA A 37 6.71 -5.68 -13.02
CA ALA A 37 7.48 -4.54 -12.52
C ALA A 37 6.59 -3.28 -12.37
N ILE A 38 5.73 -3.02 -13.36
CA ILE A 38 4.78 -1.90 -13.32
C ILE A 38 3.72 -2.14 -12.23
N ALA A 39 3.20 -3.37 -12.12
CA ALA A 39 2.22 -3.75 -11.11
C ALA A 39 2.77 -3.59 -9.69
N LEU A 40 4.04 -3.96 -9.45
CA LEU A 40 4.75 -3.73 -8.19
C LEU A 40 4.86 -2.24 -7.87
N GLY A 41 5.19 -1.41 -8.87
CA GLY A 41 5.22 0.05 -8.71
C GLY A 41 3.85 0.60 -8.27
N VAL A 42 2.78 0.23 -8.98
CA VAL A 42 1.41 0.68 -8.68
C VAL A 42 0.92 0.16 -7.31
N ALA A 43 1.21 -1.11 -6.97
CA ALA A 43 0.88 -1.68 -5.67
C ALA A 43 1.62 -0.97 -4.52
N GLY A 44 2.90 -0.64 -4.73
CA GLY A 44 3.71 0.15 -3.80
C GLY A 44 3.13 1.55 -3.57
N TYR A 45 2.75 2.25 -4.64
CA TYR A 45 2.05 3.54 -4.55
C TYR A 45 0.71 3.42 -3.80
N GLY A 46 -0.04 2.33 -4.01
CA GLY A 46 -1.26 2.04 -3.26
C GLY A 46 -1.03 1.85 -1.75
N TYR A 47 0.05 1.17 -1.37
CA TYR A 47 0.42 0.94 0.02
C TYR A 47 0.83 2.25 0.73
N LEU A 48 1.61 3.10 0.06
CA LEU A 48 1.95 4.46 0.53
C LEU A 48 0.71 5.28 0.89
N GLY A 49 -0.37 5.17 0.11
CA GLY A 49 -1.64 5.84 0.41
C GLY A 49 -2.34 5.33 1.67
N ILE A 50 -2.32 4.01 1.94
CA ILE A 50 -2.87 3.44 3.18
C ILE A 50 -2.00 3.84 4.38
N PHE A 51 -0.69 3.83 4.20
CA PHE A 51 0.28 4.27 5.20
C PHE A 51 0.06 5.73 5.58
N ALA A 52 -0.07 6.65 4.62
CA ALA A 52 -0.35 8.06 4.87
C ALA A 52 -1.66 8.25 5.67
N ASN A 53 -2.71 7.50 5.33
CA ASN A 53 -3.98 7.53 6.04
C ASN A 53 -3.90 7.01 7.49
N ARG A 54 -3.09 5.97 7.75
CA ARG A 54 -2.85 5.48 9.12
C ARG A 54 -1.89 6.38 9.90
N PHE A 55 -0.90 6.96 9.23
CA PHE A 55 0.08 7.86 9.84
C PHE A 55 -0.57 9.17 10.29
N SER A 56 -1.49 9.72 9.48
CA SER A 56 -2.30 10.88 9.87
C SER A 56 -3.10 10.61 11.15
N GLN A 57 -3.71 9.42 11.28
CA GLN A 57 -4.45 9.04 12.50
C GLN A 57 -3.53 8.93 13.72
N VAL A 58 -2.31 8.41 13.57
CA VAL A 58 -1.33 8.36 14.65
C VAL A 58 -0.89 9.77 15.08
N LEU A 59 -0.69 10.68 14.12
CA LEU A 59 -0.33 12.06 14.43
C LEU A 59 -1.46 12.79 15.17
N SER A 60 -2.69 12.68 14.66
CA SER A 60 -3.87 13.25 15.31
C SER A 60 -4.12 12.69 16.71
N ALA A 61 -3.88 11.39 16.93
CA ALA A 61 -3.97 10.77 18.24
C ALA A 61 -2.90 11.32 19.21
N ARG A 62 -1.68 11.58 18.72
CA ARG A 62 -0.60 12.19 19.53
C ARG A 62 -0.90 13.64 19.91
N ASP A 63 -1.41 14.46 18.99
CA ASP A 63 -1.81 15.83 19.30
C ASP A 63 -2.95 15.87 20.33
N SER A 64 -3.93 14.98 20.19
CA SER A 64 -5.04 14.85 21.14
C SER A 64 -4.56 14.40 22.52
N ALA A 65 -3.64 13.44 22.60
CA ALA A 65 -3.03 13.00 23.85
C ALA A 65 -2.24 14.13 24.53
N LYS A 66 -1.47 14.90 23.74
CA LYS A 66 -0.73 16.07 24.23
C LYS A 66 -1.67 17.15 24.77
N ALA A 67 -2.77 17.43 24.09
CA ALA A 67 -3.79 18.38 24.53
C ALA A 67 -4.45 17.93 25.84
N THR A 68 -4.77 16.64 25.97
CA THR A 68 -5.35 16.07 27.19
C THR A 68 -4.37 16.14 28.36
N ALA A 69 -3.10 15.79 28.14
CA ALA A 69 -2.06 15.88 29.16
C ALA A 69 -1.83 17.33 29.61
N LYS A 70 -1.82 18.29 28.68
CA LYS A 70 -1.70 19.72 29.00
C LYS A 70 -2.87 20.19 29.87
N LYS A 71 -4.10 19.79 29.54
CA LYS A 71 -5.29 20.16 30.30
C LYS A 71 -5.27 19.57 31.71
N ALA A 72 -4.94 18.28 31.85
CA ALA A 72 -4.83 17.62 33.15
C ALA A 72 -3.77 18.27 34.06
N PHE A 73 -2.67 18.76 33.49
CA PHE A 73 -1.66 19.51 34.25
C PHE A 73 -2.15 20.89 34.70
N GLU A 74 -2.96 21.56 33.87
CA GLU A 74 -3.54 22.87 34.18
C GLU A 74 -4.63 22.77 35.26
N ASP A 75 -5.47 21.74 35.22
CA ASP A 75 -6.49 21.45 36.26
C ASP A 75 -5.87 21.11 37.63
N LEU A 76 -4.60 20.70 37.66
CA LEU A 76 -3.87 20.34 38.88
C LEU A 76 -3.20 21.54 39.56
N LYS A 77 -3.09 22.68 38.87
CA LYS A 77 -2.36 23.87 39.29
C LYS A 77 -3.30 24.92 39.89
#